data_AF-I3J8A6-F1
#
_entry.id   AF-I3J8A6-F1
#
_cell.length_a   1.000
_cell.length_b   1.000
_cell.length_c   1.000
_cell.angle_alpha   90.00
_cell.angle_beta   90.00
_cell.angle_gamma   90.00
#
_symmetry.space_group_name_H-M   'P 1'
#
loop_
_entity.id
_entity.type
_entity.pdbx_description
1 polymer ?
#
loop_
_entity_poly.entity_id
_entity_poly.type
_entity_poly.pdbx_seq_one_letter_code
_entity_poly.pdbx_strand_id
1 'polypeptide(L)'
;MPRGRSAASARSDNSEVDVDGAEEIAKLQRQFRIMEGDLQAYNMQTRKQIRKQQQEIEVLQKEQEELQRNLGACNSLSRQQQENKDIQTIQVLLEQREMLEEELQKGKKCQQELQKEISSMELKLAELRNGAVSNSNAQSSPEQQIQKSIRTTEYKLNRASTRLNKQLTKNSQVREELHTLYIERVRFQQLHNRLSKELQDVRKKIGEVINQSSAAYDTRVEAHSKATIIKEKALKDRDQYSAELKELERVIAHESTLKTFMIVKCSDAGRQDDEHEMGPRQSLEPKEQSRMDSGEESLDALEEAFERIRIATGEENLDQLVTRYIQVEDRNFALFNFVNEQTNDAETLKEEISKIKQDMEQFQVKGLQQEREHRSLLQDIDKQLEGVLSQRKANENQASIISEILDKTKTGVNNIFTKVECDRSAIEDMLGSSSGITENNIMSYLSLVEQRTNELLTVQAFLSTKDLKDPANFPLGQNPKLLQQNISIQPAVNRFWRKSSARQAATRPSKISLQFSVRSHPPEEAVI
;
A
#
# COMPACT_ATOMS: atom_id res chain seq x y z
N MET A 1 -43.59 20.92 104.58
CA MET A 1 -44.46 19.79 104.17
C MET A 1 -44.35 18.66 105.21
N PRO A 2 -45.40 17.83 105.43
CA PRO A 2 -45.68 17.32 106.79
C PRO A 2 -46.03 15.81 106.90
N ARG A 3 -46.41 15.39 108.13
CA ARG A 3 -47.02 14.09 108.57
C ARG A 3 -46.01 12.94 108.73
N GLY A 4 -46.03 12.10 109.78
CA GLY A 4 -46.79 12.11 111.03
C GLY A 4 -47.95 11.11 111.13
N ARG A 5 -48.02 10.36 112.24
CA ARG A 5 -49.16 10.18 113.19
C ARG A 5 -48.71 9.24 114.35
N SER A 6 -49.00 9.48 115.63
CA SER A 6 -50.30 9.44 116.35
C SER A 6 -50.90 8.02 116.47
N ALA A 7 -51.47 7.57 117.61
CA ALA A 7 -51.51 8.12 118.99
C ALA A 7 -52.05 7.07 119.99
N ALA A 8 -51.85 7.35 121.29
CA ALA A 8 -52.69 7.05 122.47
C ALA A 8 -53.58 5.79 122.57
N SER A 9 -53.51 5.11 123.73
CA SER A 9 -54.66 4.98 124.66
C SER A 9 -54.17 4.57 126.06
N ALA A 10 -54.95 4.85 127.12
CA ALA A 10 -54.55 4.61 128.52
C ALA A 10 -55.70 4.06 129.40
N ARG A 11 -55.35 3.11 130.29
CA ARG A 11 -56.09 2.49 131.43
C ARG A 11 -55.06 1.74 132.30
N SER A 12 -55.20 1.49 133.60
CA SER A 12 -55.97 2.10 134.70
C SER A 12 -55.44 1.49 136.03
N ASP A 13 -55.58 2.20 137.16
CA ASP A 13 -55.46 1.71 138.55
C ASP A 13 -54.10 1.19 139.10
N ASN A 14 -54.07 0.99 140.44
CA ASN A 14 -53.04 0.40 141.32
C ASN A 14 -52.06 1.35 142.08
N SER A 15 -52.55 2.04 143.14
CA SER A 15 -51.83 2.59 144.32
C SER A 15 -50.50 3.38 144.13
N GLU A 16 -50.42 4.73 144.24
CA GLU A 16 -50.55 5.59 145.46
C GLU A 16 -49.32 5.50 146.42
N VAL A 17 -48.75 6.54 147.06
CA VAL A 17 -48.93 8.02 147.18
C VAL A 17 -47.71 8.57 147.99
N ASP A 18 -47.16 9.80 147.96
CA ASP A 18 -47.23 11.02 147.10
C ASP A 18 -46.01 11.96 147.42
N VAL A 19 -45.56 12.82 146.49
CA VAL A 19 -44.45 13.82 146.63
C VAL A 19 -44.56 14.96 145.59
N ASP A 20 -44.53 16.25 145.97
CA ASP A 20 -44.27 17.37 145.03
C ASP A 20 -43.74 18.67 145.72
N GLY A 21 -43.10 19.58 144.97
CA GLY A 21 -42.91 20.99 145.35
C GLY A 21 -41.53 21.65 145.15
N ALA A 22 -40.46 20.93 144.77
CA ALA A 22 -39.09 21.48 144.78
C ALA A 22 -38.60 22.10 143.45
N GLU A 23 -39.29 21.88 142.33
CA GLU A 23 -38.69 22.10 141.00
C GLU A 23 -38.76 23.53 140.42
N GLU A 24 -39.61 24.42 140.94
CA GLU A 24 -39.94 25.66 140.22
C GLU A 24 -38.84 26.73 140.28
N ILE A 25 -38.20 26.91 141.45
CA ILE A 25 -37.26 28.01 141.71
C ILE A 25 -36.03 27.96 140.77
N ALA A 26 -35.54 26.76 140.46
CA ALA A 26 -34.37 26.57 139.60
C ALA A 26 -34.61 27.01 138.13
N LYS A 27 -35.87 27.05 137.68
CA LYS A 27 -36.24 27.40 136.29
C LYS A 27 -36.11 28.92 136.06
N LEU A 28 -36.48 29.75 137.04
CA LEU A 28 -36.47 31.22 136.93
C LEU A 28 -35.07 31.85 136.91
N GLN A 29 -34.15 31.42 137.80
CA GLN A 29 -32.78 31.96 137.82
C GLN A 29 -32.03 31.73 136.50
N ARG A 30 -32.33 30.62 135.81
CA ARG A 30 -31.73 30.29 134.51
C ARG A 30 -32.20 31.23 133.39
N GLN A 31 -33.43 31.76 133.47
CA GLN A 31 -33.98 32.67 132.45
C GLN A 31 -33.35 34.07 132.50
N PHE A 32 -33.17 34.65 133.70
CA PHE A 32 -32.57 35.99 133.85
C PHE A 32 -31.16 36.08 133.24
N ARG A 33 -30.31 35.08 133.51
CA ARG A 33 -28.93 35.07 133.02
C ARG A 33 -28.82 34.88 131.50
N ILE A 34 -29.87 34.35 130.86
CA ILE A 34 -29.97 34.30 129.38
C ILE A 34 -30.31 35.69 128.85
N MET A 35 -31.34 36.36 129.41
CA MET A 35 -31.75 37.70 128.95
C MET A 35 -30.65 38.77 129.05
N GLU A 36 -29.80 38.75 130.09
CA GLU A 36 -28.68 39.70 130.18
C GLU A 36 -27.64 39.46 129.06
N GLY A 37 -27.38 38.20 128.70
CA GLY A 37 -26.52 37.85 127.57
C GLY A 37 -27.11 38.33 126.24
N ASP A 38 -28.40 38.10 126.03
CA ASP A 38 -29.12 38.53 124.83
C ASP A 38 -29.14 40.06 124.68
N LEU A 39 -29.33 40.80 125.78
CA LEU A 39 -29.31 42.27 125.79
C LEU A 39 -27.94 42.86 125.41
N GLN A 40 -26.85 42.25 125.88
CA GLN A 40 -25.49 42.66 125.51
C GLN A 40 -25.16 42.28 124.06
N ALA A 41 -25.56 41.09 123.61
CA ALA A 41 -25.42 40.66 122.22
C ALA A 41 -26.15 41.60 121.25
N TYR A 42 -27.40 41.97 121.57
CA TYR A 42 -28.22 42.89 120.79
C TYR A 42 -27.59 44.29 120.67
N ASN A 43 -27.03 44.83 121.77
CA ASN A 43 -26.32 46.11 121.75
C ASN A 43 -25.04 46.06 120.88
N MET A 44 -24.26 44.98 120.98
CA MET A 44 -23.09 44.75 120.12
C MET A 44 -23.46 44.62 118.64
N GLN A 45 -24.55 43.91 118.34
CA GLN A 45 -25.07 43.76 116.97
C GLN A 45 -25.54 45.10 116.40
N THR A 46 -26.31 45.88 117.18
CA THR A 46 -26.80 47.22 116.81
C THR A 46 -25.64 48.17 116.48
N ARG A 47 -24.60 48.23 117.33
CA ARG A 47 -23.42 49.08 117.07
C ARG A 47 -22.60 48.63 115.85
N LYS A 48 -22.53 47.32 115.58
CA LYS A 48 -21.92 46.80 114.34
C LYS A 48 -22.74 47.18 113.10
N GLN A 49 -24.07 47.18 113.20
CA GLN A 49 -24.97 47.53 112.10
C GLN A 49 -24.89 49.02 111.75
N ILE A 50 -24.87 49.92 112.74
CA ILE A 50 -24.67 51.37 112.52
C ILE A 50 -23.34 51.65 111.80
N ARG A 51 -22.25 50.97 112.19
CA ARG A 51 -20.95 51.14 111.50
C ARG A 51 -20.98 50.67 110.04
N LYS A 52 -21.69 49.58 109.73
CA LYS A 52 -21.91 49.15 108.34
C LYS A 52 -22.67 50.22 107.56
N GLN A 53 -23.78 50.72 108.11
CA GLN A 53 -24.59 51.77 107.48
C GLN A 53 -23.79 53.05 107.21
N GLN A 54 -22.87 53.44 108.10
CA GLN A 54 -21.99 54.59 107.88
C GLN A 54 -20.99 54.36 106.75
N GLN A 55 -20.39 53.16 106.65
CA GLN A 55 -19.49 52.81 105.54
C GLN A 55 -20.24 52.71 104.20
N GLU A 56 -21.47 52.19 104.22
CA GLU A 56 -22.38 52.10 103.08
C GLU A 56 -22.77 53.50 102.56
N ILE A 57 -23.06 54.45 103.45
CA ILE A 57 -23.29 55.86 103.09
C ILE A 57 -22.03 56.50 102.45
N GLU A 58 -20.83 56.25 102.97
CA GLU A 58 -19.60 56.81 102.40
C GLU A 58 -19.29 56.25 101.00
N VAL A 59 -19.64 54.99 100.73
CA VAL A 59 -19.56 54.39 99.39
C VAL A 59 -20.59 55.03 98.46
N LEU A 60 -21.86 55.11 98.87
CA LEU A 60 -22.94 55.72 98.08
C LEU A 60 -22.67 57.19 97.73
N GLN A 61 -21.99 57.94 98.61
CA GLN A 61 -21.55 59.32 98.31
C GLN A 61 -20.48 59.39 97.22
N LYS A 62 -19.52 58.46 97.21
CA LYS A 62 -18.48 58.40 96.15
C LYS A 62 -19.07 57.96 94.82
N GLU A 63 -20.00 57.00 94.85
CA GLU A 63 -20.81 56.62 93.68
C GLU A 63 -21.63 57.81 93.16
N GLN A 64 -22.24 58.62 94.03
CA GLN A 64 -22.98 59.83 93.65
C GLN A 64 -22.07 60.86 92.95
N GLU A 65 -20.87 61.12 93.46
CA GLU A 65 -19.90 61.99 92.80
C GLU A 65 -19.45 61.45 91.45
N GLU A 66 -19.21 60.14 91.33
CA GLU A 66 -18.79 59.51 90.08
C GLU A 66 -19.91 59.55 89.03
N LEU A 67 -21.16 59.29 89.43
CA LEU A 67 -22.34 59.49 88.59
C LEU A 67 -22.48 60.96 88.13
N GLN A 68 -22.19 61.94 88.99
CA GLN A 68 -22.19 63.36 88.60
C GLN A 68 -21.07 63.70 87.61
N ARG A 69 -19.85 63.17 87.78
CA ARG A 69 -18.76 63.32 86.79
C ARG A 69 -19.13 62.71 85.44
N ASN A 70 -19.72 61.51 85.45
CA ASN A 70 -20.16 60.80 84.25
C ASN A 70 -21.31 61.53 83.55
N LEU A 71 -22.28 62.08 84.29
CA LEU A 71 -23.32 62.98 83.75
C LEU A 71 -22.70 64.24 83.13
N GLY A 72 -21.71 64.87 83.77
CA GLY A 72 -21.00 66.03 83.22
C GLY A 72 -20.24 65.73 81.94
N ALA A 73 -19.62 64.55 81.83
CA ALA A 73 -18.96 64.09 80.62
C ALA A 73 -19.95 63.79 79.48
N CYS A 74 -21.09 63.18 79.79
CA CYS A 74 -22.15 62.92 78.81
C CYS A 74 -22.78 64.24 78.33
N ASN A 75 -23.14 65.14 79.24
CA ASN A 75 -23.73 66.45 78.96
C ASN A 75 -22.72 67.49 78.46
N SER A 76 -21.52 67.06 78.00
CA SER A 76 -20.53 67.98 77.47
C SER A 76 -20.98 68.53 76.11
N LEU A 77 -20.86 69.85 75.92
CA LEU A 77 -21.35 70.55 74.71
C LEU A 77 -20.82 69.94 73.40
N SER A 78 -19.59 69.41 73.40
CA SER A 78 -19.01 68.71 72.25
C SER A 78 -19.74 67.40 71.92
N ARG A 79 -20.06 66.59 72.94
CA ARG A 79 -20.84 65.37 72.75
C ARG A 79 -22.27 65.69 72.32
N GLN A 80 -22.94 66.65 72.97
CA GLN A 80 -24.30 67.06 72.58
C GLN A 80 -24.34 67.61 71.14
N GLN A 81 -23.30 68.32 70.68
CA GLN A 81 -23.18 68.74 69.28
C GLN A 81 -22.92 67.58 68.32
N GLN A 82 -22.25 66.51 68.74
CA GLN A 82 -22.08 65.32 67.92
C GLN A 82 -23.38 64.50 67.86
N GLU A 83 -24.02 64.24 69.00
CA GLU A 83 -25.32 63.55 69.08
C GLU A 83 -26.38 64.25 68.23
N ASN A 84 -26.42 65.59 68.22
CA ASN A 84 -27.33 66.34 67.34
C ASN A 84 -27.02 66.16 65.83
N LYS A 85 -25.75 66.04 65.44
CA LYS A 85 -25.38 65.72 64.03
C LYS A 85 -25.75 64.28 63.69
N ASP A 86 -25.49 63.35 64.61
CA ASP A 86 -25.81 61.94 64.43
C ASP A 86 -27.33 61.77 64.27
N ILE A 87 -28.13 62.43 65.11
CA ILE A 87 -29.61 62.52 64.98
C ILE A 87 -30.03 63.10 63.62
N GLN A 88 -29.42 64.20 63.17
CA GLN A 88 -29.73 64.80 61.86
C GLN A 88 -29.39 63.86 60.69
N THR A 89 -28.26 63.16 60.74
CA THR A 89 -27.90 62.16 59.71
C THR A 89 -28.84 60.95 59.75
N ILE A 90 -29.26 60.50 60.94
CA ILE A 90 -30.26 59.44 61.10
C ILE A 90 -31.62 59.88 60.53
N GLN A 91 -32.06 61.12 60.75
CA GLN A 91 -33.29 61.66 60.17
C GLN A 91 -33.25 61.64 58.64
N VAL A 92 -32.19 62.17 58.03
CA VAL A 92 -32.02 62.15 56.56
C VAL A 92 -31.96 60.71 56.00
N LEU A 93 -31.33 59.77 56.71
CA LEU A 93 -31.30 58.35 56.33
C LEU A 93 -32.66 57.66 56.48
N LEU A 94 -33.49 58.06 57.44
CA LEU A 94 -34.86 57.58 57.59
C LEU A 94 -35.77 58.12 56.49
N GLU A 95 -35.71 59.42 56.18
CA GLU A 95 -36.44 60.03 55.05
C GLU A 95 -36.06 59.35 53.71
N GLN A 96 -34.77 59.11 53.47
CA GLN A 96 -34.30 58.36 52.29
C GLN A 96 -34.82 56.92 52.27
N ARG A 97 -34.88 56.25 53.43
CA ARG A 97 -35.45 54.90 53.53
C ARG A 97 -36.95 54.89 53.24
N GLU A 98 -37.72 55.83 53.78
CA GLU A 98 -39.17 55.92 53.55
C GLU A 98 -39.49 56.20 52.08
N MET A 99 -38.73 57.08 51.42
CA MET A 99 -38.83 57.31 49.97
C MET A 99 -38.53 56.04 49.15
N LEU A 100 -37.48 55.28 49.51
CA LEU A 100 -37.15 54.02 48.84
C LEU A 100 -38.20 52.92 49.11
N GLU A 101 -38.80 52.87 50.31
CA GLU A 101 -39.91 51.96 50.61
C GLU A 101 -41.17 52.33 49.82
N GLU A 102 -41.48 53.62 49.63
CA GLU A 102 -42.55 54.07 48.73
C GLU A 102 -42.31 53.64 47.27
N GLU A 103 -41.12 53.87 46.73
CA GLU A 103 -40.77 53.46 45.35
C GLU A 103 -40.87 51.93 45.18
N LEU A 104 -40.38 51.18 46.16
CA LEU A 104 -40.45 49.72 46.18
C LEU A 104 -41.91 49.21 46.30
N GLN A 105 -42.79 49.92 47.00
CA GLN A 105 -44.24 49.63 47.03
C GLN A 105 -44.93 49.98 45.70
N LYS A 106 -44.55 51.10 45.05
CA LYS A 106 -45.05 51.48 43.71
C LYS A 106 -44.64 50.42 42.67
N GLY A 107 -43.38 49.99 42.70
CA GLY A 107 -42.86 48.90 41.85
C GLY A 107 -43.59 47.56 42.08
N LYS A 108 -43.82 47.16 43.34
CA LYS A 108 -44.59 45.95 43.67
C LYS A 108 -46.02 45.96 43.13
N LYS A 109 -46.70 47.11 43.16
CA LYS A 109 -48.07 47.25 42.60
C LYS A 109 -48.05 47.06 41.08
N CYS A 110 -47.16 47.75 40.38
CA CYS A 110 -46.97 47.58 38.93
C CYS A 110 -46.64 46.12 38.56
N GLN A 111 -45.80 45.44 39.34
CA GLN A 111 -45.49 44.02 39.12
C GLN A 111 -46.72 43.12 39.29
N GLN A 112 -47.58 43.38 40.28
CA GLN A 112 -48.83 42.63 40.46
C GLN A 112 -49.86 42.90 39.37
N GLU A 113 -49.89 44.09 38.80
CA GLU A 113 -50.75 44.46 37.66
C GLU A 113 -50.29 43.75 36.38
N LEU A 114 -48.99 43.82 36.06
CA LEU A 114 -48.39 43.08 34.95
C LEU A 114 -48.57 41.57 35.09
N GLN A 115 -48.43 41.01 36.31
CA GLN A 115 -48.65 39.57 36.53
C GLN A 115 -50.11 39.14 36.28
N LYS A 116 -51.09 39.99 36.63
CA LYS A 116 -52.51 39.75 36.28
C LYS A 116 -52.75 39.83 34.78
N GLU A 117 -52.12 40.79 34.10
CA GLU A 117 -52.23 40.93 32.65
C GLU A 117 -51.64 39.69 31.94
N ILE A 118 -50.43 39.28 32.32
CA ILE A 118 -49.76 38.06 31.85
C ILE A 118 -50.69 36.85 31.99
N SER A 119 -51.21 36.58 33.19
CA SER A 119 -52.10 35.42 33.38
C SER A 119 -53.45 35.55 32.66
N SER A 120 -53.94 36.77 32.40
CA SER A 120 -55.10 36.97 31.52
C SER A 120 -54.79 36.63 30.05
N MET A 121 -53.56 36.87 29.60
CA MET A 121 -53.10 36.57 28.25
C MET A 121 -52.72 35.10 28.10
N GLU A 122 -52.15 34.46 29.13
CA GLU A 122 -51.94 33.01 29.19
C GLU A 122 -53.27 32.25 29.10
N LEU A 123 -54.32 32.71 29.80
CA LEU A 123 -55.66 32.13 29.69
C LEU A 123 -56.23 32.26 28.27
N LYS A 124 -56.20 33.46 27.66
CA LYS A 124 -56.63 33.66 26.26
C LYS A 124 -55.84 32.79 25.28
N LEU A 125 -54.53 32.63 25.49
CA LEU A 125 -53.69 31.75 24.67
C LEU A 125 -54.00 30.25 24.89
N ALA A 126 -54.41 29.85 26.09
CA ALA A 126 -54.89 28.50 26.38
C ALA A 126 -56.26 28.23 25.74
N GLU A 127 -57.19 29.18 25.80
CA GLU A 127 -58.49 29.12 25.12
C GLU A 127 -58.33 29.01 23.60
N LEU A 128 -57.50 29.87 23.00
CA LEU A 128 -57.16 29.81 21.57
C LEU A 128 -56.46 28.49 21.19
N ARG A 129 -55.56 27.97 22.03
CA ARG A 129 -54.96 26.64 21.83
C ARG A 129 -56.00 25.52 21.89
N ASN A 130 -56.91 25.54 22.85
CA ASN A 130 -57.93 24.51 23.00
C ASN A 130 -58.93 24.52 21.83
N GLY A 131 -59.37 25.70 21.38
CA GLY A 131 -60.19 25.84 20.17
C GLY A 131 -59.46 25.39 18.91
N ALA A 132 -58.19 25.76 18.75
CA ALA A 132 -57.36 25.34 17.61
C ALA A 132 -57.07 23.84 17.61
N VAL A 133 -56.78 23.22 18.77
CA VAL A 133 -56.51 21.77 18.88
C VAL A 133 -57.77 20.93 18.60
N SER A 134 -58.95 21.41 19.01
CA SER A 134 -60.22 20.73 18.71
C SER A 134 -60.47 20.63 17.19
N ASN A 135 -60.22 21.72 16.44
CA ASN A 135 -60.40 21.73 14.97
C ASN A 135 -59.21 21.14 14.18
N SER A 136 -57.98 21.28 14.67
CA SER A 136 -56.77 20.82 13.93
C SER A 136 -56.50 19.32 14.03
N ASN A 137 -57.05 18.63 15.04
CA ASN A 137 -57.02 17.16 15.09
C ASN A 137 -57.78 16.48 13.93
N ALA A 138 -58.70 17.20 13.26
CA ALA A 138 -59.32 16.73 12.01
C ALA A 138 -58.48 17.03 10.75
N GLN A 139 -57.58 18.01 10.80
CA GLN A 139 -56.75 18.46 9.66
C GLN A 139 -55.38 17.75 9.60
N SER A 140 -54.91 17.15 10.70
CA SER A 140 -53.58 16.55 10.79
C SER A 140 -53.37 15.27 9.96
N SER A 141 -54.44 14.65 9.44
CA SER A 141 -54.37 13.34 8.76
C SER A 141 -54.01 13.38 7.26
N PRO A 142 -54.66 14.16 6.36
CA PRO A 142 -54.38 14.09 4.93
C PRO A 142 -53.01 14.68 4.55
N GLU A 143 -52.69 15.89 4.99
CA GLU A 143 -51.44 16.57 4.58
C GLU A 143 -50.19 15.82 5.05
N GLN A 144 -50.22 15.26 6.26
CA GLN A 144 -49.11 14.45 6.76
C GLN A 144 -48.99 13.12 6.00
N GLN A 145 -50.09 12.52 5.55
CA GLN A 145 -50.05 11.33 4.69
C GLN A 145 -49.51 11.66 3.29
N ILE A 146 -49.94 12.79 2.70
CA ILE A 146 -49.43 13.30 1.42
C ILE A 146 -47.93 13.58 1.53
N GLN A 147 -47.46 14.27 2.58
CA GLN A 147 -46.05 14.58 2.74
C GLN A 147 -45.19 13.33 3.02
N LYS A 148 -45.72 12.32 3.74
CA LYS A 148 -45.08 11.00 3.88
C LYS A 148 -45.02 10.25 2.54
N SER A 149 -46.07 10.34 1.73
CA SER A 149 -46.13 9.76 0.38
C SER A 149 -45.10 10.40 -0.55
N ILE A 150 -45.05 11.74 -0.60
CA ILE A 150 -44.06 12.53 -1.35
C ILE A 150 -42.64 12.07 -0.99
N ARG A 151 -42.25 12.11 0.29
CA ARG A 151 -40.93 11.64 0.75
C ARG A 151 -40.63 10.19 0.36
N THR A 152 -41.64 9.33 0.37
CA THR A 152 -41.51 7.93 -0.07
C THR A 152 -41.30 7.81 -1.58
N THR A 153 -41.97 8.64 -2.38
CA THR A 153 -41.78 8.69 -3.84
C THR A 153 -40.44 9.35 -4.23
N GLU A 154 -40.02 10.41 -3.53
CA GLU A 154 -38.71 11.05 -3.68
C GLU A 154 -37.59 10.06 -3.35
N TYR A 155 -37.71 9.30 -2.26
CA TYR A 155 -36.74 8.25 -1.92
C TYR A 155 -36.69 7.13 -2.97
N LYS A 156 -37.85 6.68 -3.47
CA LYS A 156 -37.94 5.69 -4.57
C LYS A 156 -37.31 6.23 -5.86
N LEU A 157 -37.57 7.48 -6.22
CA LEU A 157 -37.00 8.16 -7.38
C LEU A 157 -35.47 8.30 -7.24
N ASN A 158 -34.98 8.81 -6.10
CA ASN A 158 -33.54 8.94 -5.84
C ASN A 158 -32.82 7.58 -5.84
N ARG A 159 -33.45 6.52 -5.32
CA ARG A 159 -32.94 5.14 -5.41
C ARG A 159 -32.93 4.62 -6.85
N ALA A 160 -33.95 4.94 -7.65
CA ALA A 160 -34.02 4.59 -9.08
C ALA A 160 -32.95 5.34 -9.90
N SER A 161 -32.82 6.66 -9.74
CA SER A 161 -31.79 7.49 -10.39
C SER A 161 -30.37 7.06 -9.98
N THR A 162 -30.15 6.72 -8.71
CA THR A 162 -28.87 6.14 -8.25
C THR A 162 -28.58 4.79 -8.91
N ARG A 163 -29.60 3.94 -9.11
CA ARG A 163 -29.45 2.67 -9.84
C ARG A 163 -29.17 2.91 -11.33
N LEU A 164 -29.86 3.86 -11.96
CA LEU A 164 -29.65 4.25 -13.36
C LEU A 164 -28.21 4.76 -13.58
N ASN A 165 -27.77 5.71 -12.76
CA ASN A 165 -26.41 6.26 -12.83
C ASN A 165 -25.34 5.16 -12.67
N LYS A 166 -25.55 4.22 -11.73
CA LYS A 166 -24.66 3.04 -11.55
C LYS A 166 -24.67 2.05 -12.73
N GLN A 167 -25.69 2.06 -13.59
CA GLN A 167 -25.69 1.30 -14.84
C GLN A 167 -25.10 2.10 -16.00
N LEU A 168 -25.29 3.43 -16.04
CA LEU A 168 -24.66 4.31 -17.03
C LEU A 168 -23.13 4.33 -16.89
N THR A 169 -22.58 4.39 -15.67
CA THR A 169 -21.12 4.30 -15.45
C THR A 169 -20.57 2.96 -15.93
N LYS A 170 -21.25 1.84 -15.61
CA LYS A 170 -20.89 0.51 -16.12
C LYS A 170 -20.99 0.41 -17.63
N ASN A 171 -21.98 1.06 -18.24
CA ASN A 171 -22.13 1.08 -19.69
C ASN A 171 -21.05 1.94 -20.38
N SER A 172 -20.53 2.98 -19.71
CA SER A 172 -19.34 3.71 -20.17
C SER A 172 -18.11 2.81 -20.13
N GLN A 173 -17.84 2.16 -18.99
CA GLN A 173 -16.71 1.23 -18.82
C GLN A 173 -16.72 0.13 -19.89
N VAL A 174 -17.85 -0.54 -20.13
CA VAL A 174 -17.98 -1.57 -21.18
C VAL A 174 -17.81 -1.00 -22.59
N ARG A 175 -18.15 0.27 -22.86
CA ARG A 175 -17.87 0.93 -24.16
C ARG A 175 -16.37 1.24 -24.31
N GLU A 176 -15.71 1.66 -23.24
CA GLU A 176 -14.27 1.96 -23.22
C GLU A 176 -13.45 0.67 -23.39
N GLU A 177 -13.84 -0.41 -22.73
CA GLU A 177 -13.32 -1.78 -22.94
C GLU A 177 -13.53 -2.24 -24.39
N LEU A 178 -14.75 -2.13 -24.92
CA LEU A 178 -15.06 -2.52 -26.30
C LEU A 178 -14.32 -1.68 -27.35
N HIS A 179 -14.10 -0.39 -27.10
CA HIS A 179 -13.30 0.48 -27.96
C HIS A 179 -11.81 0.09 -27.93
N THR A 180 -11.29 -0.25 -26.75
CA THR A 180 -9.92 -0.74 -26.58
C THR A 180 -9.71 -2.05 -27.34
N LEU A 181 -10.59 -3.04 -27.13
CA LEU A 181 -10.58 -4.32 -27.85
C LEU A 181 -10.74 -4.15 -29.37
N TYR A 182 -11.50 -3.15 -29.83
CA TYR A 182 -11.60 -2.81 -31.25
C TYR A 182 -10.27 -2.28 -31.81
N ILE A 183 -9.61 -1.35 -31.11
CA ILE A 183 -8.29 -0.83 -31.51
C ILE A 183 -7.25 -1.96 -31.53
N GLU A 184 -7.23 -2.83 -30.52
CA GLU A 184 -6.36 -4.00 -30.47
C GLU A 184 -6.62 -4.94 -31.64
N ARG A 185 -7.88 -5.32 -31.91
CA ARG A 185 -8.25 -6.13 -33.07
C ARG A 185 -7.76 -5.51 -34.38
N VAL A 186 -7.92 -4.20 -34.57
CA VAL A 186 -7.44 -3.51 -35.77
C VAL A 186 -5.91 -3.57 -35.88
N ARG A 187 -5.18 -3.37 -34.77
CA ARG A 187 -3.71 -3.52 -34.73
C ARG A 187 -3.27 -4.95 -35.05
N PHE A 188 -3.91 -5.96 -34.45
CA PHE A 188 -3.63 -7.38 -34.75
C PHE A 188 -3.93 -7.72 -36.21
N GLN A 189 -5.02 -7.22 -36.78
CA GLN A 189 -5.37 -7.46 -38.18
C GLN A 189 -4.39 -6.75 -39.14
N GLN A 190 -3.90 -5.55 -38.78
CA GLN A 190 -2.82 -4.89 -39.52
C GLN A 190 -1.51 -5.69 -39.47
N LEU A 191 -1.12 -6.21 -38.30
CA LEU A 191 0.08 -7.04 -38.13
C LEU A 191 -0.04 -8.36 -38.92
N HIS A 192 -1.17 -9.06 -38.79
CA HIS A 192 -1.47 -10.27 -39.56
C HIS A 192 -1.36 -10.02 -41.07
N ASN A 193 -1.86 -8.88 -41.56
CA ASN A 193 -1.80 -8.52 -42.97
C ASN A 193 -0.38 -8.15 -43.44
N ARG A 194 0.51 -7.68 -42.56
CA ARG A 194 1.95 -7.49 -42.87
C ARG A 194 2.67 -8.84 -42.97
N LEU A 195 2.54 -9.67 -41.93
CA LEU A 195 3.11 -11.04 -41.90
C LEU A 195 2.61 -11.89 -43.07
N SER A 196 1.35 -11.75 -43.48
CA SER A 196 0.79 -12.44 -44.65
C SER A 196 1.44 -12.01 -45.97
N LYS A 197 1.80 -10.73 -46.12
CA LYS A 197 2.54 -10.22 -47.29
C LYS A 197 3.98 -10.71 -47.28
N GLU A 198 4.66 -10.58 -46.14
CA GLU A 198 6.04 -11.07 -45.97
C GLU A 198 6.15 -12.56 -46.31
N LEU A 199 5.20 -13.38 -45.83
CA LEU A 199 5.11 -14.81 -46.16
C LEU A 199 4.85 -15.04 -47.65
N GLN A 200 3.97 -14.25 -48.29
CA GLN A 200 3.75 -14.31 -49.73
C GLN A 200 5.00 -13.93 -50.54
N ASP A 201 5.75 -12.92 -50.11
CA ASP A 201 6.97 -12.45 -50.78
C ASP A 201 8.15 -13.40 -50.58
N VAL A 202 8.25 -14.07 -49.41
CA VAL A 202 9.16 -15.21 -49.22
C VAL A 202 8.79 -16.38 -50.15
N ARG A 203 7.50 -16.68 -50.33
CA ARG A 203 7.05 -17.70 -51.30
C ARG A 203 7.39 -17.33 -52.75
N LYS A 204 7.30 -16.05 -53.14
CA LYS A 204 7.77 -15.59 -54.46
C LYS A 204 9.26 -15.82 -54.63
N LYS A 205 10.08 -15.38 -53.68
CA LYS A 205 11.55 -15.58 -53.69
C LYS A 205 11.94 -17.05 -53.76
N ILE A 206 11.23 -17.94 -53.06
CA ILE A 206 11.44 -19.39 -53.17
C ILE A 206 11.12 -19.87 -54.60
N GLY A 207 10.02 -19.42 -55.20
CA GLY A 207 9.69 -19.72 -56.60
C GLY A 207 10.70 -19.17 -57.61
N GLU A 208 11.20 -17.95 -57.39
CA GLU A 208 12.26 -17.32 -58.19
C GLU A 208 13.56 -18.14 -58.14
N VAL A 209 14.00 -18.55 -56.95
CA VAL A 209 15.19 -19.41 -56.76
C VAL A 209 14.99 -20.79 -57.38
N ILE A 210 13.79 -21.39 -57.30
CA ILE A 210 13.48 -22.66 -57.97
C ILE A 210 13.56 -22.50 -59.49
N ASN A 211 13.00 -21.42 -60.06
CA ASN A 211 13.04 -21.17 -61.50
C ASN A 211 14.47 -20.92 -61.99
N GLN A 212 15.27 -20.14 -61.25
CA GLN A 212 16.70 -19.94 -61.51
C GLN A 212 17.48 -21.26 -61.44
N SER A 213 17.19 -22.11 -60.44
CA SER A 213 17.81 -23.43 -60.29
C SER A 213 17.47 -24.37 -61.45
N SER A 214 16.23 -24.33 -61.96
CA SER A 214 15.83 -25.09 -63.16
C SER A 214 16.61 -24.61 -64.38
N ALA A 215 16.61 -23.30 -64.67
CA ALA A 215 17.35 -22.75 -65.80
C ALA A 215 18.87 -23.04 -65.75
N ALA A 216 19.46 -23.01 -64.55
CA ALA A 216 20.85 -23.41 -64.33
C ALA A 216 21.07 -24.93 -64.52
N TYR A 217 20.09 -25.77 -64.18
CA TYR A 217 20.12 -27.20 -64.48
C TYR A 217 20.02 -27.47 -65.99
N ASP A 218 19.08 -26.83 -66.67
CA ASP A 218 18.81 -27.02 -68.10
C ASP A 218 20.01 -26.59 -68.96
N THR A 219 20.58 -25.40 -68.68
CA THR A 219 21.81 -24.93 -69.35
C THR A 219 23.02 -25.84 -69.08
N ARG A 220 23.12 -26.43 -67.88
CA ARG A 220 24.15 -27.44 -67.56
C ARG A 220 23.93 -28.74 -68.33
N VAL A 221 22.68 -29.19 -68.49
CA VAL A 221 22.35 -30.38 -69.31
C VAL A 221 22.66 -30.13 -70.79
N GLU A 222 22.34 -28.96 -71.31
CA GLU A 222 22.77 -28.53 -72.65
C GLU A 222 24.29 -28.57 -72.81
N ALA A 223 25.05 -27.97 -71.88
CA ALA A 223 26.50 -27.97 -71.90
C ALA A 223 27.08 -29.39 -71.86
N HIS A 224 26.53 -30.27 -71.01
CA HIS A 224 26.93 -31.67 -70.93
C HIS A 224 26.63 -32.45 -72.22
N SER A 225 25.47 -32.22 -72.86
CA SER A 225 25.14 -32.86 -74.14
C SER A 225 26.09 -32.42 -75.26
N LYS A 226 26.39 -31.11 -75.35
CA LYS A 226 27.36 -30.54 -76.30
C LYS A 226 28.76 -31.11 -76.07
N ALA A 227 29.22 -31.19 -74.82
CA ALA A 227 30.50 -31.80 -74.46
C ALA A 227 30.56 -33.31 -74.80
N THR A 228 29.45 -34.04 -74.63
CA THR A 228 29.34 -35.47 -74.99
C THR A 228 29.48 -35.65 -76.51
N ILE A 229 28.78 -34.83 -77.30
CA ILE A 229 28.86 -34.84 -78.78
C ILE A 229 30.28 -34.51 -79.26
N ILE A 230 30.94 -33.51 -78.67
CA ILE A 230 32.33 -33.17 -79.00
C ILE A 230 33.28 -34.33 -78.66
N LYS A 231 33.12 -34.98 -77.51
CA LYS A 231 33.91 -36.15 -77.11
C LYS A 231 33.70 -37.33 -78.05
N GLU A 232 32.45 -37.62 -78.44
CA GLU A 232 32.15 -38.66 -79.43
C GLU A 232 32.76 -38.36 -80.80
N LYS A 233 32.73 -37.10 -81.25
CA LYS A 233 33.38 -36.70 -82.51
C LYS A 233 34.89 -36.89 -82.41
N ALA A 234 35.53 -36.37 -81.35
CA ALA A 234 36.97 -36.50 -81.15
C ALA A 234 37.43 -37.97 -81.09
N LEU A 235 36.62 -38.87 -80.53
CA LEU A 235 36.89 -40.32 -80.58
C LEU A 235 36.79 -40.87 -82.01
N LYS A 236 35.73 -40.54 -82.77
CA LYS A 236 35.56 -40.97 -84.17
C LYS A 236 36.67 -40.43 -85.08
N ASP A 237 37.01 -39.15 -84.95
CA ASP A 237 38.10 -38.51 -85.69
C ASP A 237 39.45 -39.18 -85.37
N ARG A 238 39.74 -39.45 -84.08
CA ARG A 238 40.94 -40.19 -83.65
C ARG A 238 40.97 -41.62 -84.21
N ASP A 239 39.83 -42.31 -84.22
CA ASP A 239 39.74 -43.67 -84.73
C ASP A 239 40.00 -43.70 -86.25
N GLN A 240 39.47 -42.71 -86.99
CA GLN A 240 39.75 -42.48 -88.41
C GLN A 240 41.24 -42.23 -88.68
N TYR A 241 41.87 -41.27 -88.00
CA TYR A 241 43.32 -41.03 -88.12
C TYR A 241 44.13 -42.29 -87.78
N SER A 242 43.69 -43.09 -86.79
CA SER A 242 44.34 -44.36 -86.43
C SER A 242 44.17 -45.48 -87.47
N ALA A 243 43.22 -45.35 -88.40
CA ALA A 243 43.02 -46.26 -89.52
C ALA A 243 43.81 -45.77 -90.75
N GLU A 244 43.79 -44.46 -91.02
CA GLU A 244 44.59 -43.83 -92.07
C GLU A 244 46.09 -44.04 -91.85
N LEU A 245 46.59 -43.83 -90.63
CA LEU A 245 47.99 -44.12 -90.28
C LEU A 245 48.36 -45.58 -90.53
N LYS A 246 47.48 -46.54 -90.21
CA LYS A 246 47.73 -47.97 -90.47
C LYS A 246 47.71 -48.32 -91.96
N GLU A 247 46.96 -47.59 -92.77
CA GLU A 247 46.98 -47.77 -94.22
C GLU A 247 48.24 -47.16 -94.83
N LEU A 248 48.70 -46.00 -94.35
CA LEU A 248 49.99 -45.43 -94.70
C LEU A 248 51.15 -46.35 -94.28
N GLU A 249 51.11 -46.92 -93.08
CA GLU A 249 52.07 -47.95 -92.62
C GLU A 249 52.09 -49.17 -93.55
N ARG A 250 50.94 -49.65 -94.02
CA ARG A 250 50.84 -50.75 -95.00
C ARG A 250 51.44 -50.37 -96.36
N VAL A 251 51.16 -49.16 -96.85
CA VAL A 251 51.74 -48.65 -98.11
C VAL A 251 53.25 -48.52 -97.99
N ILE A 252 53.76 -47.92 -96.91
CA ILE A 252 55.20 -47.80 -96.64
C ILE A 252 55.86 -49.18 -96.49
N ALA A 253 55.20 -50.15 -95.85
CA ALA A 253 55.70 -51.52 -95.76
C ALA A 253 55.71 -52.24 -97.12
N HIS A 254 54.70 -52.03 -97.96
CA HIS A 254 54.65 -52.54 -99.33
C HIS A 254 55.72 -51.90 -100.22
N GLU A 255 55.90 -50.58 -100.17
CA GLU A 255 56.99 -49.88 -100.87
C GLU A 255 58.37 -50.30 -100.35
N SER A 256 58.53 -50.50 -99.05
CA SER A 256 59.80 -50.96 -98.45
C SER A 256 60.14 -52.39 -98.86
N THR A 257 59.15 -53.28 -98.90
CA THR A 257 59.34 -54.67 -99.36
C THR A 257 59.55 -54.74 -100.87
N LEU A 258 58.87 -53.92 -101.67
CA LEU A 258 59.12 -53.75 -103.10
C LEU A 258 60.52 -53.17 -103.37
N LYS A 259 60.94 -52.15 -102.62
CA LYS A 259 62.29 -51.57 -102.70
C LYS A 259 63.36 -52.59 -102.31
N THR A 260 63.12 -53.38 -101.27
CA THR A 260 64.02 -54.47 -100.85
C THR A 260 64.08 -55.57 -101.91
N PHE A 261 62.95 -55.94 -102.52
CA PHE A 261 62.90 -56.90 -103.63
C PHE A 261 63.65 -56.37 -104.87
N MET A 262 63.47 -55.09 -105.21
CA MET A 262 64.21 -54.43 -106.28
C MET A 262 65.71 -54.35 -105.99
N ILE A 263 66.11 -54.05 -104.75
CA ILE A 263 67.53 -54.10 -104.33
C ILE A 263 68.07 -55.52 -104.51
N VAL A 264 67.43 -56.56 -103.96
CA VAL A 264 67.86 -57.95 -104.12
C VAL A 264 67.97 -58.36 -105.60
N LYS A 265 67.01 -57.95 -106.44
CA LYS A 265 67.04 -58.24 -107.88
C LYS A 265 68.08 -57.42 -108.66
N CYS A 266 68.40 -56.21 -108.24
CA CYS A 266 69.49 -55.43 -108.80
C CYS A 266 70.86 -55.95 -108.31
N SER A 267 70.99 -56.45 -107.08
CA SER A 267 72.22 -57.06 -106.55
C SER A 267 72.56 -58.40 -107.23
N ASP A 268 71.56 -59.20 -107.62
CA ASP A 268 71.76 -60.37 -108.50
C ASP A 268 72.23 -59.97 -109.92
N ALA A 269 71.96 -58.73 -110.36
CA ALA A 269 72.26 -58.22 -111.70
C ALA A 269 73.46 -57.24 -111.75
N GLY A 270 73.99 -56.84 -110.59
CA GLY A 270 74.96 -55.77 -110.43
C GLY A 270 75.98 -56.09 -109.35
N ARG A 271 77.01 -56.85 -109.72
CA ARG A 271 78.27 -56.95 -108.96
C ARG A 271 79.24 -55.90 -109.47
N GLN A 272 79.61 -54.98 -108.59
CA GLN A 272 80.62 -53.90 -108.63
C GLN A 272 79.97 -52.57 -108.21
N ASP A 273 80.57 -51.74 -107.36
CA ASP A 273 81.70 -51.93 -106.41
C ASP A 273 81.57 -50.86 -105.30
N ASP A 274 82.49 -50.86 -104.31
CA ASP A 274 82.74 -49.81 -103.29
C ASP A 274 81.56 -49.46 -102.33
N GLU A 275 81.58 -49.65 -101.00
CA GLU A 275 82.60 -49.72 -99.93
C GLU A 275 82.89 -48.39 -99.18
N HIS A 276 83.05 -48.52 -97.86
CA HIS A 276 83.21 -47.51 -96.79
C HIS A 276 82.03 -46.53 -96.51
N GLU A 277 81.51 -46.31 -95.29
CA GLU A 277 82.00 -46.36 -93.88
C GLU A 277 82.53 -45.01 -93.34
N MET A 278 81.90 -44.48 -92.28
CA MET A 278 82.55 -44.03 -91.03
C MET A 278 81.55 -43.57 -89.96
N GLY A 279 81.98 -43.54 -88.68
CA GLY A 279 81.13 -43.38 -87.49
C GLY A 279 81.43 -42.18 -86.56
N PRO A 280 80.81 -42.14 -85.35
CA PRO A 280 80.69 -40.91 -84.52
C PRO A 280 81.62 -40.83 -83.29
N ARG A 281 81.73 -39.60 -82.72
CA ARG A 281 82.10 -39.23 -81.31
C ARG A 281 81.64 -37.78 -81.06
N GLN A 282 81.21 -37.30 -79.88
CA GLN A 282 81.55 -37.51 -78.44
C GLN A 282 82.82 -36.79 -77.91
N SER A 283 82.62 -35.67 -77.19
CA SER A 283 83.38 -35.13 -76.03
C SER A 283 82.64 -33.87 -75.52
N LEU A 284 82.20 -33.75 -74.26
CA LEU A 284 82.91 -33.55 -72.97
C LEU A 284 83.21 -32.06 -72.65
N GLU A 285 82.86 -31.65 -71.42
CA GLU A 285 83.02 -30.33 -70.78
C GLU A 285 84.49 -30.07 -70.31
N PRO A 286 84.90 -29.03 -69.51
CA PRO A 286 84.13 -28.00 -68.75
C PRO A 286 84.80 -26.58 -68.59
N LYS A 287 84.30 -25.79 -67.61
CA LYS A 287 84.98 -24.69 -66.83
C LYS A 287 85.15 -23.29 -67.46
N GLU A 288 85.30 -22.18 -66.71
CA GLU A 288 84.77 -21.75 -65.38
C GLU A 288 85.08 -20.24 -65.14
N GLN A 289 84.26 -19.55 -64.31
CA GLN A 289 84.49 -18.23 -63.65
C GLN A 289 84.69 -16.90 -64.43
N SER A 290 84.11 -15.85 -63.82
CA SER A 290 84.58 -14.45 -63.73
C SER A 290 84.39 -13.45 -64.89
N ARG A 291 83.14 -12.97 -65.01
CA ARG A 291 82.67 -11.62 -64.58
C ARG A 291 83.40 -10.33 -65.06
N MET A 292 82.54 -9.40 -65.50
CA MET A 292 82.71 -7.93 -65.51
C MET A 292 83.66 -7.34 -66.57
N ASP A 293 83.15 -7.23 -67.80
CA ASP A 293 82.93 -5.90 -68.35
C ASP A 293 81.49 -5.79 -68.93
N SER A 294 81.20 -4.81 -69.76
CA SER A 294 79.86 -4.23 -69.91
C SER A 294 79.44 -3.95 -71.36
N GLY A 295 78.15 -4.15 -71.65
CA GLY A 295 77.46 -3.54 -72.79
C GLY A 295 77.35 -4.36 -74.09
N GLU A 296 78.37 -5.13 -74.48
CA GLU A 296 78.47 -5.63 -75.87
C GLU A 296 78.43 -7.17 -76.04
N GLU A 297 78.27 -7.94 -74.97
CA GLU A 297 78.33 -9.43 -74.96
C GLU A 297 77.04 -10.13 -75.49
N SER A 298 76.35 -9.55 -76.48
CA SER A 298 75.06 -10.05 -76.98
C SER A 298 74.71 -9.64 -78.43
N LEU A 299 75.69 -9.72 -79.34
CA LEU A 299 75.39 -10.13 -80.72
C LEU A 299 75.64 -11.63 -80.85
N ASP A 300 76.90 -12.08 -80.74
CA ASP A 300 77.26 -13.51 -80.83
C ASP A 300 76.46 -14.41 -79.86
N ALA A 301 76.23 -13.98 -78.62
CA ALA A 301 75.45 -14.75 -77.65
C ALA A 301 73.94 -14.75 -77.94
N LEU A 302 73.41 -13.67 -78.55
CA LEU A 302 72.04 -13.68 -79.08
C LEU A 302 71.95 -14.54 -80.33
N GLU A 303 72.93 -14.51 -81.23
CA GLU A 303 72.94 -15.32 -82.45
C GLU A 303 73.09 -16.81 -82.12
N GLU A 304 73.92 -17.19 -81.14
CA GLU A 304 73.98 -18.55 -80.61
C GLU A 304 72.67 -18.95 -79.89
N ALA A 305 71.97 -18.01 -79.22
CA ALA A 305 70.64 -18.26 -78.67
C ALA A 305 69.57 -18.42 -79.77
N PHE A 306 69.60 -17.58 -80.81
CA PHE A 306 68.70 -17.67 -81.96
C PHE A 306 68.92 -18.96 -82.74
N GLU A 307 70.16 -19.38 -82.97
CA GLU A 307 70.45 -20.63 -83.69
C GLU A 307 70.05 -21.86 -82.85
N ARG A 308 70.21 -21.81 -81.52
CA ARG A 308 69.62 -22.81 -80.60
C ARG A 308 68.09 -22.85 -80.67
N ILE A 309 67.42 -21.68 -80.73
CA ILE A 309 65.96 -21.61 -80.89
C ILE A 309 65.52 -22.10 -82.27
N ARG A 310 66.24 -21.76 -83.33
CA ARG A 310 66.01 -22.19 -84.71
C ARG A 310 66.11 -23.70 -84.85
N ILE A 311 67.14 -24.32 -84.24
CA ILE A 311 67.29 -25.78 -84.16
C ILE A 311 66.16 -26.42 -83.34
N ALA A 312 65.70 -25.77 -82.25
CA ALA A 312 64.65 -26.30 -81.39
C ALA A 312 63.21 -26.11 -81.93
N THR A 313 62.98 -25.13 -82.81
CA THR A 313 61.65 -24.81 -83.38
C THR A 313 61.49 -25.22 -84.84
N GLY A 314 62.59 -25.40 -85.58
CA GLY A 314 62.60 -25.90 -86.96
C GLY A 314 62.14 -24.89 -88.02
N GLU A 315 62.23 -23.58 -87.75
CA GLU A 315 61.69 -22.55 -88.64
C GLU A 315 62.78 -21.62 -89.21
N GLU A 316 62.75 -21.42 -90.54
CA GLU A 316 63.83 -20.73 -91.26
C GLU A 316 63.60 -19.21 -91.46
N ASN A 317 62.40 -18.69 -91.13
CA ASN A 317 62.03 -17.29 -91.39
C ASN A 317 62.04 -16.46 -90.10
N LEU A 318 63.00 -15.54 -89.97
CA LEU A 318 63.22 -14.70 -88.79
C LEU A 318 61.95 -13.95 -88.33
N ASP A 319 61.26 -13.28 -89.24
CA ASP A 319 60.04 -12.51 -88.94
C ASP A 319 58.90 -13.38 -88.38
N GLN A 320 58.82 -14.65 -88.81
CA GLN A 320 57.81 -15.58 -88.34
C GLN A 320 58.12 -16.07 -86.92
N LEU A 321 59.40 -16.31 -86.62
CA LEU A 321 59.87 -16.67 -85.28
C LEU A 321 59.62 -15.52 -84.30
N VAL A 322 59.99 -14.28 -84.66
CA VAL A 322 59.73 -13.08 -83.82
C VAL A 322 58.24 -12.86 -83.61
N THR A 323 57.42 -12.97 -84.67
CA THR A 323 55.96 -12.86 -84.57
C THR A 323 55.37 -13.92 -83.62
N ARG A 324 55.88 -15.16 -83.64
CA ARG A 324 55.43 -16.21 -82.72
C ARG A 324 55.94 -16.00 -81.30
N TYR A 325 57.15 -15.49 -81.11
CA TYR A 325 57.67 -15.14 -79.80
C TYR A 325 56.78 -14.10 -79.12
N ILE A 326 56.46 -12.99 -79.82
CA ILE A 326 55.53 -11.96 -79.33
C ILE A 326 54.16 -12.57 -79.01
N GLN A 327 53.58 -13.41 -79.87
CA GLN A 327 52.31 -14.10 -79.57
C GLN A 327 52.38 -15.10 -78.41
N VAL A 328 53.55 -15.61 -78.05
CA VAL A 328 53.75 -16.46 -76.86
C VAL A 328 53.95 -15.60 -75.63
N GLU A 329 54.68 -14.48 -75.75
CA GLU A 329 54.87 -13.49 -74.70
C GLU A 329 53.56 -12.81 -74.30
N ASP A 330 52.74 -12.34 -75.25
CA ASP A 330 51.39 -11.80 -75.03
C ASP A 330 50.50 -12.79 -74.26
N ARG A 331 50.53 -14.08 -74.65
CA ARG A 331 49.77 -15.15 -73.98
C ARG A 331 50.31 -15.42 -72.58
N ASN A 332 51.63 -15.37 -72.38
CA ASN A 332 52.27 -15.59 -71.10
C ASN A 332 52.01 -14.40 -70.14
N PHE A 333 52.04 -13.17 -70.65
CA PHE A 333 51.68 -11.96 -69.92
C PHE A 333 50.19 -11.95 -69.52
N ALA A 334 49.30 -12.32 -70.44
CA ALA A 334 47.88 -12.51 -70.12
C ALA A 334 47.67 -13.60 -69.05
N LEU A 335 48.39 -14.72 -69.14
CA LEU A 335 48.33 -15.80 -68.16
C LEU A 335 48.90 -15.37 -66.79
N PHE A 336 49.99 -14.62 -66.78
CA PHE A 336 50.60 -14.07 -65.55
C PHE A 336 49.66 -13.07 -64.86
N ASN A 337 49.03 -12.17 -65.62
CA ASN A 337 48.03 -11.25 -65.09
C ASN A 337 46.81 -12.00 -64.52
N PHE A 338 46.31 -13.02 -65.21
CA PHE A 338 45.24 -13.89 -64.71
C PHE A 338 45.65 -14.65 -63.43
N VAL A 339 46.89 -15.17 -63.35
CA VAL A 339 47.41 -15.82 -62.13
C VAL A 339 47.51 -14.83 -60.97
N ASN A 340 47.91 -13.57 -61.21
CA ASN A 340 47.95 -12.52 -60.19
C ASN A 340 46.54 -12.13 -59.73
N GLU A 341 45.58 -11.98 -60.65
CA GLU A 341 44.16 -11.74 -60.36
C GLU A 341 43.57 -12.87 -59.51
N GLN A 342 43.74 -14.13 -59.93
CA GLN A 342 43.33 -15.30 -59.15
C GLN A 342 44.04 -15.42 -57.79
N THR A 343 45.27 -14.91 -57.66
CA THR A 343 45.99 -14.90 -56.37
C THR A 343 45.41 -13.84 -55.43
N ASN A 344 45.11 -12.65 -55.94
CA ASN A 344 44.43 -11.56 -55.20
C ASN A 344 43.00 -11.97 -54.77
N ASP A 345 42.24 -12.61 -55.67
CA ASP A 345 40.92 -13.16 -55.35
C ASP A 345 41.04 -14.28 -54.29
N ALA A 346 42.05 -15.14 -54.40
CA ALA A 346 42.33 -16.16 -53.39
C ALA A 346 42.87 -15.58 -52.07
N GLU A 347 43.30 -14.32 -52.00
CA GLU A 347 43.68 -13.65 -50.74
C GLU A 347 42.49 -12.92 -50.12
N THR A 348 41.74 -12.15 -50.89
CA THR A 348 40.50 -11.51 -50.41
C THR A 348 39.48 -12.54 -49.88
N LEU A 349 39.30 -13.67 -50.57
CA LEU A 349 38.45 -14.76 -50.07
C LEU A 349 38.98 -15.40 -48.77
N LYS A 350 40.31 -15.44 -48.54
CA LYS A 350 40.87 -15.90 -47.25
C LYS A 350 40.59 -14.89 -46.14
N GLU A 351 40.67 -13.59 -46.41
CA GLU A 351 40.32 -12.54 -45.45
C GLU A 351 38.84 -12.57 -45.10
N GLU A 352 37.94 -12.72 -46.08
CA GLU A 352 36.51 -12.90 -45.84
C GLU A 352 36.22 -14.15 -45.00
N ILE A 353 36.83 -15.29 -45.32
CA ILE A 353 36.70 -16.53 -44.53
C ILE A 353 37.23 -16.34 -43.10
N SER A 354 38.32 -15.58 -42.92
CA SER A 354 38.90 -15.27 -41.60
C SER A 354 37.94 -14.40 -40.78
N LYS A 355 37.40 -13.34 -41.40
CA LYS A 355 36.42 -12.42 -40.79
C LYS A 355 35.12 -13.13 -40.41
N ILE A 356 34.56 -13.95 -41.29
CA ILE A 356 33.35 -14.75 -41.03
C ILE A 356 33.58 -15.71 -39.85
N LYS A 357 34.75 -16.35 -39.74
CA LYS A 357 35.10 -17.18 -38.58
C LYS A 357 35.17 -16.36 -37.28
N GLN A 358 35.82 -15.19 -37.31
CA GLN A 358 35.90 -14.31 -36.15
C GLN A 358 34.52 -13.81 -35.70
N ASP A 359 33.64 -13.47 -36.65
CA ASP A 359 32.25 -13.09 -36.35
C ASP A 359 31.45 -14.27 -35.80
N MET A 360 31.61 -15.49 -36.35
CA MET A 360 31.00 -16.71 -35.80
C MET A 360 31.43 -16.98 -34.35
N GLU A 361 32.72 -16.87 -34.02
CA GLU A 361 33.21 -17.01 -32.65
C GLU A 361 32.63 -15.95 -31.72
N GLN A 362 32.57 -14.68 -32.16
CA GLN A 362 31.91 -13.62 -31.41
C GLN A 362 30.42 -13.91 -31.17
N PHE A 363 29.68 -14.42 -32.16
CA PHE A 363 28.27 -14.77 -32.00
C PHE A 363 28.08 -15.97 -31.06
N GLN A 364 28.97 -16.97 -31.09
CA GLN A 364 28.94 -18.07 -30.12
C GLN A 364 29.19 -17.57 -28.69
N VAL A 365 30.19 -16.71 -28.46
CA VAL A 365 30.47 -16.14 -27.14
C VAL A 365 29.31 -15.27 -26.64
N LYS A 366 28.73 -14.43 -27.51
CA LYS A 366 27.55 -13.60 -27.19
C LYS A 366 26.32 -14.48 -26.85
N GLY A 367 26.08 -15.54 -27.62
CA GLY A 367 24.99 -16.50 -27.37
C GLY A 367 25.15 -17.24 -26.05
N LEU A 368 26.32 -17.79 -25.77
CA LEU A 368 26.63 -18.46 -24.50
C LEU A 368 26.50 -17.53 -23.29
N GLN A 369 26.83 -16.24 -23.45
CA GLN A 369 26.66 -15.25 -22.39
C GLN A 369 25.18 -14.92 -22.15
N GLN A 370 24.41 -14.68 -23.22
CA GLN A 370 22.95 -14.45 -23.13
C GLN A 370 22.21 -15.66 -22.54
N GLU A 371 22.61 -16.88 -22.90
CA GLU A 371 22.02 -18.10 -22.34
C GLU A 371 22.31 -18.24 -20.83
N ARG A 372 23.53 -17.91 -20.39
CA ARG A 372 23.86 -17.87 -18.94
C ARG A 372 23.03 -16.84 -18.20
N GLU A 373 22.92 -15.62 -18.73
CA GLU A 373 22.14 -14.53 -18.14
C GLU A 373 20.64 -14.91 -18.05
N HIS A 374 20.08 -15.43 -19.14
CA HIS A 374 18.69 -15.93 -19.17
C HIS A 374 18.48 -17.08 -18.17
N ARG A 375 19.43 -18.01 -18.05
CA ARG A 375 19.35 -19.11 -17.08
C ARG A 375 19.44 -18.62 -15.63
N SER A 376 20.26 -17.60 -15.34
CA SER A 376 20.26 -16.97 -14.01
C SER A 376 18.95 -16.25 -13.70
N LEU A 377 18.38 -15.54 -14.68
CA LEU A 377 17.11 -14.84 -14.52
C LEU A 377 15.95 -15.82 -14.27
N LEU A 378 15.89 -16.94 -15.00
CA LEU A 378 14.94 -18.02 -14.73
C LEU A 378 15.10 -18.57 -13.30
N GLN A 379 16.32 -18.89 -12.88
CA GLN A 379 16.57 -19.41 -11.52
C GLN A 379 16.18 -18.42 -10.42
N ASP A 380 16.29 -17.12 -10.64
CA ASP A 380 15.87 -16.11 -9.66
C ASP A 380 14.35 -15.87 -9.68
N ILE A 381 13.68 -16.03 -10.84
CA ILE A 381 12.22 -16.06 -10.95
C ILE A 381 11.65 -17.31 -10.25
N ASP A 382 12.26 -18.48 -10.44
CA ASP A 382 11.84 -19.74 -9.79
C ASP A 382 11.93 -19.65 -8.26
N LYS A 383 13.03 -19.07 -7.72
CA LYS A 383 13.18 -18.81 -6.26
C LYS A 383 12.10 -17.84 -5.74
N GLN A 384 11.78 -16.79 -6.49
CA GLN A 384 10.72 -15.85 -6.13
C GLN A 384 9.35 -16.54 -6.13
N LEU A 385 9.08 -17.39 -7.13
CA LEU A 385 7.86 -18.17 -7.25
C LEU A 385 7.72 -19.17 -6.09
N GLU A 386 8.77 -19.90 -5.73
CA GLU A 386 8.79 -20.82 -4.59
C GLU A 386 8.58 -20.09 -3.25
N GLY A 387 9.17 -18.91 -3.08
CA GLY A 387 8.93 -18.03 -1.93
C GLY A 387 7.47 -17.56 -1.83
N VAL A 388 6.88 -17.12 -2.94
CA VAL A 388 5.47 -16.69 -3.01
C VAL A 388 4.51 -17.86 -2.79
N LEU A 389 4.79 -19.06 -3.33
CA LEU A 389 4.00 -20.26 -3.06
C LEU A 389 4.07 -20.67 -1.58
N SER A 390 5.26 -20.58 -0.96
CA SER A 390 5.45 -20.86 0.46
C SER A 390 4.67 -19.88 1.35
N GLN A 391 4.71 -18.58 1.03
CA GLN A 391 3.94 -17.56 1.74
C GLN A 391 2.42 -17.75 1.54
N ARG A 392 1.98 -18.08 0.31
CA ARG A 392 0.57 -18.41 0.02
C ARG A 392 0.11 -19.58 0.89
N LYS A 393 0.87 -20.68 0.93
CA LYS A 393 0.54 -21.87 1.73
C LYS A 393 0.47 -21.57 3.23
N ALA A 394 1.36 -20.71 3.73
CA ALA A 394 1.31 -20.25 5.12
C ALA A 394 0.03 -19.43 5.41
N ASN A 395 -0.33 -18.50 4.53
CA ASN A 395 -1.56 -17.69 4.66
C ASN A 395 -2.84 -18.55 4.54
N GLU A 396 -2.84 -19.54 3.65
CA GLU A 396 -3.95 -20.47 3.41
C GLU A 396 -4.18 -21.38 4.64
N ASN A 397 -3.10 -21.88 5.25
CA ASN A 397 -3.15 -22.58 6.54
C ASN A 397 -3.70 -21.68 7.66
N GLN A 398 -3.24 -20.42 7.75
CA GLN A 398 -3.74 -19.46 8.75
C GLN A 398 -5.24 -19.15 8.56
N ALA A 399 -5.68 -18.95 7.32
CA ALA A 399 -7.09 -18.74 7.01
C ALA A 399 -7.96 -19.95 7.41
N SER A 400 -7.49 -21.17 7.16
CA SER A 400 -8.16 -22.40 7.60
C SER A 400 -8.32 -22.48 9.12
N ILE A 401 -7.25 -22.17 9.87
CA ILE A 401 -7.28 -22.16 11.35
C ILE A 401 -8.25 -21.07 11.87
N ILE A 402 -8.24 -19.89 11.26
CA ILE A 402 -9.17 -18.80 11.61
C ILE A 402 -10.62 -19.19 11.32
N SER A 403 -10.91 -19.84 10.19
CA SER A 403 -12.26 -20.36 9.88
C SER A 403 -12.71 -21.37 10.94
N GLU A 404 -11.87 -22.33 11.31
CA GLU A 404 -12.22 -23.36 12.30
C GLU A 404 -12.52 -22.74 13.69
N ILE A 405 -11.75 -21.72 14.10
CA ILE A 405 -12.02 -20.93 15.32
C ILE A 405 -13.34 -20.16 15.19
N LEU A 406 -13.60 -19.56 14.04
CA LEU A 406 -14.79 -18.76 13.78
C LEU A 406 -16.06 -19.63 13.74
N ASP A 407 -15.98 -20.85 13.21
CA ASP A 407 -17.08 -21.83 13.20
C ASP A 407 -17.36 -22.42 14.60
N LYS A 408 -16.31 -22.68 15.39
CA LYS A 408 -16.46 -22.97 16.83
C LYS A 408 -17.13 -21.81 17.57
N THR A 409 -16.81 -20.56 17.20
CA THR A 409 -17.43 -19.36 17.78
C THR A 409 -18.90 -19.22 17.36
N LYS A 410 -19.25 -19.37 16.08
CA LYS A 410 -20.65 -19.41 15.59
C LYS A 410 -21.48 -20.43 16.38
N THR A 411 -20.92 -21.64 16.55
CA THR A 411 -21.56 -22.74 17.29
C THR A 411 -21.74 -22.41 18.77
N GLY A 412 -20.70 -21.86 19.42
CA GLY A 412 -20.75 -21.43 20.82
C GLY A 412 -21.79 -20.33 21.07
N VAL A 413 -21.83 -19.30 20.22
CA VAL A 413 -22.82 -18.22 20.30
C VAL A 413 -24.24 -18.75 20.09
N ASN A 414 -24.47 -19.62 19.10
CA ASN A 414 -25.78 -20.24 18.89
C ASN A 414 -26.23 -21.05 20.13
N ASN A 415 -25.32 -21.82 20.74
CA ASN A 415 -25.62 -22.61 21.94
C ASN A 415 -25.93 -21.75 23.17
N ILE A 416 -25.31 -20.57 23.31
CA ILE A 416 -25.65 -19.61 24.37
C ILE A 416 -26.99 -18.94 24.06
N PHE A 417 -27.20 -18.48 22.82
CA PHE A 417 -28.44 -17.85 22.36
C PHE A 417 -29.68 -18.74 22.61
N THR A 418 -29.57 -20.05 22.39
CA THR A 418 -30.64 -21.01 22.71
C THR A 418 -30.80 -21.28 24.20
N LYS A 419 -29.73 -21.21 25.00
CA LYS A 419 -29.80 -21.43 26.46
C LYS A 419 -30.30 -20.22 27.25
N VAL A 420 -30.14 -19.02 26.71
CA VAL A 420 -30.60 -17.74 27.29
C VAL A 420 -31.99 -17.36 26.76
N GLU A 421 -32.60 -18.23 25.93
CA GLU A 421 -33.94 -18.04 25.33
C GLU A 421 -34.12 -16.67 24.65
N CYS A 422 -33.07 -16.21 23.95
CA CYS A 422 -33.08 -14.91 23.27
C CYS A 422 -34.09 -14.88 22.10
N ASP A 423 -34.83 -13.77 21.96
CA ASP A 423 -35.86 -13.61 20.93
C ASP A 423 -35.26 -13.62 19.52
N ARG A 424 -35.54 -14.69 18.76
CA ARG A 424 -35.11 -14.83 17.36
C ARG A 424 -35.74 -13.77 16.45
N SER A 425 -37.00 -13.42 16.70
CA SER A 425 -37.80 -12.45 15.94
C SER A 425 -37.13 -11.07 15.86
N ALA A 426 -36.57 -10.57 16.97
CA ALA A 426 -35.90 -9.27 17.02
C ALA A 426 -34.69 -9.15 16.08
N ILE A 427 -34.08 -10.29 15.71
CA ILE A 427 -32.98 -10.36 14.75
C ILE A 427 -33.50 -10.67 13.33
N GLU A 428 -34.51 -11.53 13.20
CA GLU A 428 -35.10 -11.88 11.91
C GLU A 428 -35.81 -10.68 11.23
N ASP A 429 -36.45 -9.80 12.00
CA ASP A 429 -37.04 -8.53 11.52
C ASP A 429 -35.98 -7.50 11.09
N MET A 430 -34.81 -7.47 11.75
CA MET A 430 -33.72 -6.53 11.39
C MET A 430 -32.84 -7.02 10.24
N LEU A 431 -32.62 -8.34 10.10
CA LEU A 431 -31.72 -8.92 9.10
C LEU A 431 -32.43 -9.50 7.88
N GLY A 432 -33.75 -9.73 7.94
CA GLY A 432 -34.57 -10.15 6.81
C GLY A 432 -34.41 -11.64 6.47
N SER A 433 -35.02 -12.51 7.29
CA SER A 433 -35.21 -13.95 7.01
C SER A 433 -33.94 -14.80 6.82
N SER A 434 -32.73 -14.26 7.05
CA SER A 434 -31.48 -15.02 7.01
C SER A 434 -31.33 -15.90 8.26
N SER A 435 -32.02 -17.05 8.28
CA SER A 435 -32.01 -17.98 9.41
C SER A 435 -30.64 -18.66 9.57
N GLY A 436 -29.78 -18.06 10.38
CA GLY A 436 -28.45 -18.58 10.69
C GLY A 436 -27.47 -17.53 11.22
N ILE A 437 -26.55 -17.96 12.08
CA ILE A 437 -25.43 -17.13 12.52
C ILE A 437 -24.35 -17.15 11.42
N THR A 438 -24.15 -16.01 10.78
CA THR A 438 -23.18 -15.77 9.70
C THR A 438 -22.16 -14.73 10.15
N GLU A 439 -21.00 -14.68 9.50
CA GLU A 439 -19.85 -13.88 9.94
C GLU A 439 -20.17 -12.38 10.07
N ASN A 440 -21.04 -11.87 9.20
CA ASN A 440 -21.52 -10.49 9.22
C ASN A 440 -22.53 -10.20 10.35
N ASN A 441 -23.14 -11.21 10.97
CA ASN A 441 -24.18 -11.05 11.99
C ASN A 441 -23.83 -11.62 13.38
N ILE A 442 -22.71 -12.37 13.54
CA ILE A 442 -22.21 -12.85 14.85
C ILE A 442 -22.23 -11.75 15.91
N MET A 443 -21.77 -10.54 15.55
CA MET A 443 -21.72 -9.40 16.47
C MET A 443 -23.13 -8.97 16.95
N SER A 444 -24.13 -8.98 16.07
CA SER A 444 -25.52 -8.67 16.41
C SER A 444 -26.14 -9.73 17.33
N TYR A 445 -25.85 -11.01 17.08
CA TYR A 445 -26.25 -12.09 17.99
C TYR A 445 -25.59 -11.96 19.37
N LEU A 446 -24.31 -11.61 19.43
CA LEU A 446 -23.58 -11.35 20.68
C LEU A 446 -24.18 -10.18 21.48
N SER A 447 -24.50 -9.05 20.83
CA SER A 447 -25.11 -7.91 21.51
C SER A 447 -26.50 -8.22 22.10
N LEU A 448 -27.31 -9.07 21.45
CA LEU A 448 -28.60 -9.47 22.03
C LEU A 448 -28.43 -10.45 23.20
N VAL A 449 -27.44 -11.35 23.14
CA VAL A 449 -27.06 -12.20 24.28
C VAL A 449 -26.55 -11.36 25.46
N GLU A 450 -25.73 -10.34 25.20
CA GLU A 450 -25.27 -9.39 26.22
C GLU A 450 -26.47 -8.67 26.87
N GLN A 451 -27.41 -8.15 26.07
CA GLN A 451 -28.62 -7.51 26.60
C GLN A 451 -29.43 -8.46 27.49
N ARG A 452 -29.81 -9.65 27.00
CA ARG A 452 -30.62 -10.60 27.77
C ARG A 452 -29.88 -11.14 29.00
N THR A 453 -28.55 -11.29 28.95
CA THR A 453 -27.75 -11.68 30.12
C THR A 453 -27.75 -10.58 31.18
N ASN A 454 -27.62 -9.31 30.79
CA ASN A 454 -27.73 -8.18 31.72
C ASN A 454 -29.13 -8.07 32.34
N GLU A 455 -30.19 -8.28 31.55
CA GLU A 455 -31.57 -8.34 32.08
C GLU A 455 -31.72 -9.45 33.13
N LEU A 456 -31.29 -10.68 32.82
CA LEU A 456 -31.30 -11.80 33.78
C LEU A 456 -30.47 -11.52 35.05
N LEU A 457 -29.31 -10.86 34.93
CA LEU A 457 -28.50 -10.44 36.08
C LEU A 457 -29.23 -9.41 36.96
N THR A 458 -29.97 -8.46 36.37
CA THR A 458 -30.78 -7.51 37.17
C THR A 458 -31.94 -8.22 37.89
N VAL A 459 -32.57 -9.21 37.26
CA VAL A 459 -33.59 -10.06 37.91
C VAL A 459 -32.98 -10.89 39.04
N GLN A 460 -31.81 -11.49 38.84
CA GLN A 460 -31.09 -12.25 39.87
C GLN A 460 -30.71 -11.37 41.07
N ALA A 461 -30.23 -10.15 40.83
CA ALA A 461 -29.92 -9.18 41.88
C ALA A 461 -31.17 -8.76 42.67
N PHE A 462 -32.29 -8.54 41.98
CA PHE A 462 -33.58 -8.25 42.61
C PHE A 462 -34.10 -9.42 43.47
N LEU A 463 -33.94 -10.67 43.02
CA LEU A 463 -34.30 -11.85 43.81
C LEU A 463 -33.38 -12.03 45.02
N SER A 464 -32.07 -11.83 44.84
CA SER A 464 -31.09 -11.94 45.93
C SER A 464 -31.29 -10.87 47.03
N THR A 465 -31.76 -9.67 46.65
CA THR A 465 -32.17 -8.62 47.61
C THR A 465 -33.53 -8.87 48.26
N LYS A 466 -34.29 -9.89 47.81
CA LYS A 466 -35.59 -10.29 48.35
C LYS A 466 -35.50 -11.48 49.31
N ASP A 467 -34.54 -12.37 49.08
CA ASP A 467 -34.28 -13.52 49.97
C ASP A 467 -33.43 -13.15 51.20
N LEU A 468 -32.62 -12.08 51.11
CA LEU A 468 -31.86 -11.53 52.25
C LEU A 468 -32.72 -10.64 53.14
N LYS A 469 -33.14 -11.17 54.30
CA LYS A 469 -33.79 -10.41 55.39
C LYS A 469 -32.81 -9.54 56.21
N ASP A 470 -31.89 -8.82 55.58
CA ASP A 470 -31.04 -7.83 56.28
C ASP A 470 -30.60 -6.68 55.36
N PRO A 471 -30.87 -5.41 55.70
CA PRO A 471 -30.59 -4.25 54.85
C PRO A 471 -29.14 -3.75 54.98
N ALA A 472 -28.16 -4.65 54.90
CA ALA A 472 -26.78 -4.37 55.33
C ALA A 472 -25.65 -4.98 54.46
N ASN A 473 -25.75 -4.95 53.13
CA ASN A 473 -24.54 -4.94 52.28
C ASN A 473 -24.79 -4.43 50.85
N PHE A 474 -24.16 -3.30 50.49
CA PHE A 474 -24.04 -2.80 49.12
C PHE A 474 -22.62 -3.06 48.59
N PRO A 475 -22.47 -3.76 47.46
CA PRO A 475 -21.41 -3.45 46.50
C PRO A 475 -21.80 -2.17 45.72
N LEU A 476 -20.83 -1.33 45.41
CA LEU A 476 -21.05 -0.06 44.71
C LEU A 476 -21.42 -0.30 43.24
N GLY A 477 -22.17 0.62 42.61
CA GLY A 477 -21.89 0.86 41.18
C GLY A 477 -22.93 1.43 40.22
N GLN A 478 -24.22 1.59 40.56
CA GLN A 478 -25.17 2.23 39.63
C GLN A 478 -26.24 3.06 40.34
N ASN A 479 -26.47 4.27 39.82
CA ASN A 479 -27.26 5.31 40.48
C ASN A 479 -28.56 5.54 39.68
N PRO A 480 -29.77 5.27 40.23
CA PRO A 480 -31.01 5.13 39.45
C PRO A 480 -31.57 6.44 38.85
N LYS A 481 -30.88 7.58 38.99
CA LYS A 481 -31.35 8.91 38.55
C LYS A 481 -31.01 9.28 37.10
N LEU A 482 -30.40 8.39 36.30
CA LEU A 482 -30.09 8.67 34.89
C LEU A 482 -31.12 8.09 33.89
N LEU A 483 -32.07 7.25 34.32
CA LEU A 483 -33.10 6.65 33.46
C LEU A 483 -34.29 7.59 33.14
N GLN A 484 -34.17 8.90 33.38
CA GLN A 484 -35.22 9.89 33.14
C GLN A 484 -34.82 11.04 32.19
N GLN A 485 -33.81 10.83 31.35
CA GLN A 485 -33.59 11.69 30.18
C GLN A 485 -33.71 10.88 28.88
N ASN A 486 -34.62 11.30 28.01
CA ASN A 486 -34.74 10.78 26.64
C ASN A 486 -33.53 11.21 25.81
N ILE A 487 -32.50 10.38 25.72
CA ILE A 487 -31.36 10.63 24.84
C ILE A 487 -31.66 10.04 23.46
N SER A 488 -32.20 10.88 22.57
CA SER A 488 -32.32 10.59 21.14
C SER A 488 -30.93 10.51 20.50
N ILE A 489 -30.42 9.30 20.23
CA ILE A 489 -29.17 9.09 19.51
C ILE A 489 -29.46 8.79 18.03
N GLN A 490 -29.12 9.74 17.16
CA GLN A 490 -29.06 9.51 15.71
C GLN A 490 -27.82 8.66 15.35
N PRO A 491 -27.84 7.88 14.24
CA PRO A 491 -26.71 7.08 13.82
C PRO A 491 -25.49 7.96 13.51
N ALA A 492 -24.44 7.84 14.34
CA ALA A 492 -23.21 8.61 14.19
C ALA A 492 -22.40 8.16 12.96
N VAL A 493 -22.35 9.01 11.94
CA VAL A 493 -21.56 8.75 10.73
C VAL A 493 -20.06 8.84 11.02
N ASN A 494 -19.41 7.67 10.99
CA ASN A 494 -18.06 7.42 10.47
C ASN A 494 -17.02 8.56 10.65
N ARG A 495 -16.28 8.55 11.78
CA ARG A 495 -15.00 9.27 11.98
C ARG A 495 -14.18 8.60 13.09
N PHE A 496 -12.86 8.78 13.04
CA PHE A 496 -11.85 8.31 14.02
C PHE A 496 -11.60 6.78 14.15
N TRP A 497 -11.03 6.20 13.09
CA TRP A 497 -9.84 5.35 13.26
C TRP A 497 -8.61 6.08 12.69
N ARG A 498 -7.99 6.97 13.48
CA ARG A 498 -6.69 7.57 13.18
C ARG A 498 -5.91 7.83 14.47
N LYS A 499 -4.66 7.35 14.50
CA LYS A 499 -3.73 7.28 15.66
C LYS A 499 -4.08 6.20 16.69
N SER A 500 -3.46 5.03 16.55
CA SER A 500 -2.77 4.30 17.63
C SER A 500 -1.92 3.14 17.09
N SER A 501 -0.90 3.48 16.30
CA SER A 501 0.26 2.60 16.07
C SER A 501 1.50 3.49 15.92
N ALA A 502 2.15 3.77 17.06
CA ALA A 502 3.25 4.72 17.16
C ALA A 502 4.09 4.47 18.43
N ARG A 503 4.55 3.23 18.67
CA ARG A 503 5.54 2.92 19.72
C ARG A 503 6.28 1.58 19.51
N GLN A 504 7.03 1.47 18.41
CA GLN A 504 8.27 0.69 18.36
C GLN A 504 9.14 1.29 17.24
N ALA A 505 10.26 1.90 17.62
CA ALA A 505 11.10 2.72 16.74
C ALA A 505 12.59 2.60 17.12
N ALA A 506 13.11 1.38 16.98
CA ALA A 506 14.52 1.04 16.84
C ALA A 506 14.56 -0.15 15.85
N THR A 507 15.39 -0.22 14.82
CA THR A 507 16.66 0.50 14.57
C THR A 507 16.78 0.87 13.07
N ARG A 508 17.54 1.92 12.72
CA ARG A 508 18.01 2.18 11.32
C ARG A 508 19.47 1.75 11.20
N PRO A 509 19.87 1.11 10.09
CA PRO A 509 20.28 1.82 8.87
C PRO A 509 19.65 1.21 7.60
N SER A 510 19.80 1.74 6.38
CA SER A 510 20.18 3.07 5.87
C SER A 510 19.53 3.24 4.48
N LYS A 511 19.18 4.46 4.07
CA LYS A 511 18.75 4.71 2.68
C LYS A 511 19.95 5.11 1.84
N ILE A 512 20.26 4.32 0.80
CA ILE A 512 20.94 4.83 -0.39
C ILE A 512 19.85 5.42 -1.30
N SER A 513 20.01 6.67 -1.71
CA SER A 513 19.10 7.33 -2.66
C SER A 513 19.65 7.16 -4.08
N LEU A 514 18.99 6.34 -4.89
CA LEU A 514 19.18 6.36 -6.34
C LEU A 514 18.02 7.11 -6.99
N GLN A 515 18.30 8.30 -7.53
CA GLN A 515 17.36 9.05 -8.35
C GLN A 515 17.37 8.47 -9.78
N PHE A 516 16.35 7.71 -10.15
CA PHE A 516 16.10 7.42 -11.56
C PHE A 516 15.44 8.64 -12.22
N SER A 517 16.27 9.47 -12.83
CA SER A 517 15.81 10.54 -13.73
C SER A 517 15.38 9.92 -15.06
N VAL A 518 14.07 9.78 -15.27
CA VAL A 518 13.51 9.26 -16.53
C VAL A 518 13.62 10.34 -17.60
N ARG A 519 14.77 10.37 -18.30
CA ARG A 519 15.02 11.30 -19.40
C ARG A 519 14.37 10.77 -20.68
N SER A 520 13.13 11.16 -20.94
CA SER A 520 12.46 10.90 -22.22
C SER A 520 13.08 11.77 -23.32
N HIS A 521 13.85 11.16 -24.22
CA HIS A 521 14.16 11.74 -25.53
C HIS A 521 13.17 11.22 -26.59
N PRO A 522 12.70 12.08 -27.52
CA PRO A 522 11.93 11.64 -28.68
C PRO A 522 12.86 10.98 -29.73
N PRO A 523 12.31 10.18 -30.66
CA PRO A 523 13.02 9.84 -31.89
C PRO A 523 13.07 11.06 -32.82
N GLU A 524 14.25 11.37 -33.36
CA GLU A 524 14.39 12.31 -34.47
C GLU A 524 14.18 11.59 -35.82
N GLU A 525 13.60 12.30 -36.79
CA GLU A 525 13.45 11.81 -38.16
C GLU A 525 14.66 12.24 -39.01
N ALA A 526 15.32 11.27 -39.64
CA ALA A 526 16.16 11.44 -40.81
C ALA A 526 15.82 10.27 -41.77
N VAL A 527 15.48 10.45 -43.04
CA VAL A 527 16.04 11.34 -44.08
C VAL A 527 17.49 10.97 -44.41
N ILE A 528 17.65 9.83 -45.09
CA ILE A 528 18.03 9.77 -46.52
C ILE A 528 17.34 8.55 -47.13
#